data_AF-A0A7S2YJ04-F1
#
_entry.id   AF-A0A7S2YJ04-F1
#
_cell.length_a   1.000
_cell.length_b   1.000
_cell.length_c   1.000
_cell.angle_alpha   90.00
_cell.angle_beta   90.00
_cell.angle_gamma   90.00
#
_symmetry.space_group_name_H-M   'P 1'
#
loop_
_entity.id
_entity.type
_entity.pdbx_description
1 polymer ?
#
loop_
_entity_poly.entity_id
_entity_poly.type
_entity_poly.pdbx_seq_one_letter_code
_entity_poly.pdbx_strand_id
1 'polypeptide(L)'
;SISSPRDIVQGLIYIKTPKTASSTAVGVTLKIAEKVALRQQQQQWEPTSNHTTTPKHSTSSFIPTCTVNYSHPFAFFKGHGRRQAHKSLLWTTLRHPIQQVTSLFFHFQVSRKGVEPNVTNFISTLQQLQSTQAGYIYPGKVPKANVTHLSVESLLRYFDFIAVADRMDESLVAMKLL
;
A
#
# COMPACT_ATOMS: atom_id res chain seq x y z
N SER A 1 -13.91 -9.85 -8.73
CA SER A 1 -14.88 -8.93 -9.36
C SER A 1 -14.27 -7.54 -9.41
N ILE A 2 -14.41 -6.82 -10.52
CA ILE A 2 -13.93 -5.43 -10.62
C ILE A 2 -14.97 -4.56 -9.90
N SER A 3 -14.61 -4.07 -8.71
CA SER A 3 -15.41 -3.14 -7.89
C SER A 3 -15.88 -1.95 -8.73
N SER A 4 -17.17 -1.62 -8.64
CA SER A 4 -17.79 -0.46 -9.27
C SER A 4 -17.02 0.84 -8.93
N PRO A 5 -17.02 1.86 -9.81
CA PRO A 5 -16.42 3.17 -9.52
C PRO A 5 -16.91 3.84 -8.23
N ARG A 6 -17.99 3.35 -7.62
CA ARG A 6 -18.59 3.88 -6.38
C ARG A 6 -18.26 3.10 -5.10
N ASP A 7 -17.55 1.98 -5.20
CA ASP A 7 -17.33 1.15 -4.02
C ASP A 7 -16.38 1.85 -3.05
N ILE A 8 -16.84 2.02 -1.81
CA ILE A 8 -16.05 2.54 -0.70
C ILE A 8 -15.03 1.48 -0.29
N VAL A 9 -13.78 1.88 -0.11
CA VAL A 9 -12.69 0.95 0.25
C VAL A 9 -12.58 0.86 1.77
N GLN A 10 -12.45 -0.35 2.30
CA GLN A 10 -12.25 -0.66 3.71
C GLN A 10 -11.06 -1.62 3.88
N GLY A 11 -10.58 -1.78 5.12
CA GLY A 11 -9.49 -2.69 5.45
C GLY A 11 -8.09 -2.06 5.29
N LEU A 12 -7.09 -2.90 5.04
CA LEU A 12 -5.70 -2.48 4.90
C LEU A 12 -5.43 -1.96 3.49
N ILE A 13 -5.09 -0.67 3.37
CA ILE A 13 -4.89 0.02 2.09
C ILE A 13 -3.44 0.47 2.01
N TYR A 14 -2.72 0.03 0.96
CA TYR A 14 -1.34 0.45 0.71
C TYR A 14 -1.24 1.30 -0.57
N ILE A 15 -0.73 2.53 -0.44
CA ILE A 15 -0.41 3.38 -1.59
C ILE A 15 1.00 3.08 -2.05
N LYS A 16 1.09 2.45 -3.22
CA LYS A 16 2.37 2.05 -3.83
C LYS A 16 3.08 3.25 -4.44
N THR A 17 4.08 3.78 -3.74
CA THR A 17 4.98 4.79 -4.31
C THR A 17 6.14 4.11 -5.07
N PRO A 18 6.47 4.50 -6.30
CA PRO A 18 7.58 3.90 -7.04
C PRO A 18 8.92 4.04 -6.31
N LYS A 19 9.65 2.92 -6.23
CA LYS A 19 11.03 2.84 -5.69
C LYS A 19 11.21 3.24 -4.23
N THR A 20 10.15 3.11 -3.45
CA THR A 20 10.16 3.26 -1.98
C THR A 20 9.96 1.91 -1.28
N ALA A 21 10.73 0.89 -1.66
CA ALA A 21 10.55 -0.50 -1.18
C ALA A 21 9.15 -1.09 -1.49
N SER A 22 8.56 -0.68 -2.60
CA SER A 22 7.12 -0.86 -2.80
C SER A 22 6.68 -2.27 -3.18
N SER A 23 7.55 -3.11 -3.74
CA SER A 23 7.27 -4.54 -3.88
C SER A 23 7.32 -5.26 -2.52
N THR A 24 8.28 -4.91 -1.67
CA THR A 24 8.39 -5.43 -0.30
C THR A 24 7.16 -5.08 0.52
N ALA A 25 6.73 -3.81 0.50
CA ALA A 25 5.56 -3.34 1.23
C ALA A 25 4.25 -3.96 0.74
N VAL A 26 4.11 -4.24 -0.57
CA VAL A 26 2.99 -5.05 -1.08
C VAL A 26 3.03 -6.45 -0.46
N GLY A 27 4.20 -7.11 -0.44
CA GLY A 27 4.34 -8.43 0.18
C GLY A 27 3.98 -8.43 1.67
N VAL A 28 4.41 -7.40 2.41
CA VAL A 28 4.03 -7.22 3.82
C VAL A 28 2.52 -7.04 3.97
N THR A 29 1.91 -6.18 3.16
CA THR A 29 0.44 -5.97 3.16
C THR A 29 -0.31 -7.28 2.97
N LEU A 30 0.10 -8.09 1.99
CA LEU A 30 -0.53 -9.38 1.70
C LEU A 30 -0.37 -10.37 2.87
N LYS A 31 0.83 -10.45 3.47
CA LYS A 31 1.07 -11.30 4.64
C LYS A 31 0.26 -10.86 5.86
N ILE A 32 0.10 -9.56 6.10
CA ILE A 32 -0.75 -9.05 7.19
C ILE A 32 -2.20 -9.49 6.93
N ALA A 33 -2.72 -9.27 5.72
CA ALA A 33 -4.09 -9.66 5.37
C ALA A 33 -4.32 -11.16 5.55
N GLU A 34 -3.39 -12.00 5.09
CA GLU A 34 -3.43 -13.45 5.29
C GLU A 34 -3.45 -13.85 6.77
N LYS A 35 -2.58 -13.26 7.61
CA LYS A 35 -2.53 -13.58 9.04
C LYS A 35 -3.78 -13.11 9.80
N VAL A 36 -4.35 -11.96 9.43
CA VAL A 36 -5.61 -11.48 9.99
C VAL A 36 -6.76 -12.42 9.64
N ALA A 37 -6.85 -12.83 8.37
CA ALA A 37 -7.83 -13.80 7.89
C ALA A 37 -7.78 -15.12 8.69
N LEU A 38 -6.58 -15.69 8.88
CA LEU A 38 -6.41 -16.92 9.64
C LEU A 38 -6.86 -16.79 11.11
N ARG A 39 -6.58 -15.66 11.76
CA ARG A 39 -7.03 -15.42 13.15
C ARG A 39 -8.56 -15.31 13.26
N GLN A 40 -9.19 -14.65 12.30
CA GLN A 40 -10.66 -14.55 12.25
C GLN A 40 -11.31 -15.93 12.09
N GLN A 41 -10.75 -16.80 11.25
CA GLN A 41 -11.23 -18.17 11.11
C GLN A 41 -11.07 -18.99 12.41
N GLN A 42 -9.95 -18.84 13.12
CA GLN A 42 -9.72 -19.53 14.39
C GLN A 42 -10.68 -19.08 15.50
N GLN A 43 -10.95 -17.78 15.62
CA GLN A 43 -11.91 -17.25 16.60
C GLN A 43 -13.34 -17.72 16.34
N GLN A 44 -13.70 -17.96 15.07
CA GLN A 44 -15.03 -18.47 14.71
C GLN A 44 -15.19 -19.96 15.06
N TRP A 45 -14.11 -20.68 15.33
CA TRP A 45 -14.11 -22.11 15.69
C TRP A 45 -14.19 -22.36 17.21
N GLU A 46 -14.69 -21.43 18.02
CA GLU A 46 -14.98 -21.75 19.43
C GLU A 46 -16.04 -22.87 19.49
N PRO A 47 -15.70 -24.06 20.04
CA PRO A 47 -16.61 -25.18 20.06
C PRO A 47 -17.72 -24.83 21.06
N THR A 48 -18.94 -24.58 20.57
CA THR A 48 -20.13 -24.59 21.42
C THR A 48 -20.30 -26.00 21.96
N SER A 49 -19.65 -26.27 23.09
CA SER A 49 -19.79 -27.46 23.89
C SER A 49 -21.21 -27.53 24.44
N ASN A 50 -21.92 -28.58 24.06
CA ASN A 50 -22.83 -29.40 24.87
C ASN A 50 -24.02 -29.97 24.08
N HIS A 51 -23.78 -30.43 22.84
CA HIS A 51 -24.71 -31.39 22.24
C HIS A 51 -23.97 -32.65 21.81
N THR A 52 -24.06 -33.64 22.70
CA THR A 52 -23.70 -35.04 22.48
C THR A 52 -24.65 -35.65 21.44
N THR A 53 -24.47 -35.28 20.18
CA THR A 53 -25.14 -35.94 19.05
C THR A 53 -24.08 -36.24 18.01
N THR A 54 -23.78 -37.53 17.90
CA THR A 54 -22.94 -38.18 16.89
C THR A 54 -23.02 -37.50 15.51
N PRO A 55 -21.89 -37.08 14.91
CA PRO A 55 -21.90 -36.40 13.62
C PRO A 55 -22.15 -37.40 12.49
N LYS A 56 -23.34 -37.35 11.90
CA LYS A 56 -23.57 -37.87 10.55
C LYS A 56 -22.77 -37.00 9.58
N HIS A 57 -21.96 -37.64 8.72
CA HIS A 57 -21.19 -37.06 7.62
C HIS A 57 -21.76 -35.73 7.11
N SER A 58 -21.25 -34.62 7.65
CA SER A 58 -21.59 -33.28 7.18
C SER A 58 -20.73 -33.01 5.95
N THR A 59 -21.41 -32.89 4.83
CA THR A 59 -20.89 -32.50 3.53
C THR A 59 -20.08 -31.21 3.64
N SER A 60 -18.78 -31.30 3.32
CA SER A 60 -17.90 -30.20 2.89
C SER A 60 -18.23 -28.83 3.51
N SER A 61 -17.75 -28.59 4.73
CA SER A 61 -17.77 -27.26 5.34
C SER A 61 -17.09 -26.28 4.39
N PHE A 62 -17.88 -25.39 3.80
CA PHE A 62 -17.40 -24.33 2.92
C PHE A 62 -16.48 -23.42 3.73
N ILE A 63 -15.16 -23.62 3.63
CA ILE A 63 -14.18 -22.71 4.22
C ILE A 63 -14.40 -21.38 3.51
N PRO A 64 -14.79 -20.29 4.20
CA PRO A 64 -14.89 -19.00 3.58
C PRO A 64 -13.48 -18.63 3.09
N THR A 65 -13.26 -18.73 1.78
CA THR A 65 -12.03 -18.26 1.17
C THR A 65 -11.96 -16.79 1.48
N CYS A 66 -10.93 -16.35 2.21
CA CYS A 66 -10.76 -14.92 2.41
C CYS A 66 -10.60 -14.29 1.04
N THR A 67 -11.60 -13.52 0.61
CA THR A 67 -11.56 -12.81 -0.66
C THR A 67 -10.58 -11.66 -0.53
N VAL A 68 -9.28 -11.96 -0.55
CA VAL A 68 -8.23 -10.96 -0.63
C VAL A 68 -8.35 -10.34 -2.02
N ASN A 69 -9.11 -9.26 -2.10
CA ASN A 69 -9.22 -8.47 -3.31
C ASN A 69 -8.06 -7.47 -3.33
N TYR A 70 -6.97 -7.85 -3.99
CA TYR A 70 -5.95 -6.88 -4.36
C TYR A 70 -6.35 -6.28 -5.70
N SER A 71 -6.45 -4.94 -5.74
CA SER A 71 -6.57 -4.22 -6.99
C SER A 71 -5.33 -3.33 -7.12
N HIS A 72 -4.83 -3.19 -8.36
CA HIS A 72 -3.72 -2.29 -8.69
C HIS A 72 -4.20 -1.09 -9.52
N PRO A 73 -5.18 -0.31 -9.05
CA PRO A 73 -5.54 0.94 -9.72
C PRO A 73 -4.39 1.95 -9.56
N PHE A 74 -4.31 2.91 -10.48
CA PHE A 74 -3.45 4.08 -10.26
C PHE A 74 -3.87 4.80 -8.96
N ALA A 75 -2.89 5.25 -8.16
CA ALA A 75 -3.08 5.83 -6.83
C ALA A 75 -4.12 6.98 -6.80
N PHE A 76 -4.14 7.79 -7.88
CA PHE A 76 -5.07 8.90 -8.08
C PHE A 76 -6.55 8.47 -8.09
N PHE A 77 -6.87 7.23 -8.49
CA PHE A 77 -8.26 6.83 -8.71
C PHE A 77 -8.96 6.22 -7.49
N LYS A 78 -8.25 5.71 -6.46
CA LYS A 78 -8.91 4.81 -5.49
C LYS A 78 -8.53 4.87 -4.01
N GLY A 79 -7.45 5.51 -3.59
CA GLY A 79 -6.97 5.32 -2.21
C GLY A 79 -7.54 6.30 -1.18
N HIS A 80 -7.13 7.56 -1.29
CA HIS A 80 -7.24 8.53 -0.20
C HIS A 80 -8.67 9.01 0.04
N GLY A 81 -9.38 9.46 -1.01
CA GLY A 81 -10.72 10.02 -0.88
C GLY A 81 -11.86 9.01 -0.84
N ARG A 82 -11.58 7.72 -1.09
CA ARG A 82 -12.60 6.66 -1.21
C ARG A 82 -12.62 5.70 -0.03
N ARG A 83 -11.75 5.88 0.97
CA ARG A 83 -11.70 5.02 2.15
C ARG A 83 -12.73 5.44 3.20
N GLN A 84 -13.28 4.47 3.93
CA GLN A 84 -13.93 4.74 5.21
C GLN A 84 -12.87 4.77 6.31
N ALA A 85 -12.46 5.97 6.74
CA ALA A 85 -11.31 6.15 7.63
C ALA A 85 -11.38 5.29 8.91
N HIS A 86 -12.54 5.24 9.57
CA HIS A 86 -12.77 4.44 10.79
C HIS A 86 -12.81 2.91 10.59
N LYS A 87 -12.80 2.42 9.34
CA LYS A 87 -12.76 0.98 8.99
C LYS A 87 -11.57 0.63 8.11
N SER A 88 -10.57 1.50 8.03
CA SER A 88 -9.42 1.29 7.18
C SER A 88 -8.13 1.76 7.83
N LEU A 89 -7.05 1.06 7.51
CA LEU A 89 -5.70 1.52 7.79
C LEU A 89 -5.05 1.85 6.45
N LEU A 90 -4.86 3.14 6.17
CA LEU A 90 -4.16 3.66 5.01
C LEU A 90 -2.69 3.89 5.36
N TRP A 91 -1.81 3.24 4.61
CA TRP A 91 -0.38 3.43 4.77
C TRP A 91 0.38 3.51 3.46
N THR A 92 1.59 4.05 3.52
CA THR A 92 2.52 4.11 2.40
C THR A 92 3.96 3.97 2.88
N THR A 93 4.88 3.95 1.93
CA THR A 93 6.32 3.98 2.18
C THR A 93 6.95 5.17 1.47
N LEU A 94 7.75 5.93 2.21
CA LEU A 94 8.61 6.99 1.69
C LEU A 94 10.07 6.52 1.68
N ARG A 95 10.92 7.28 1.00
CA ARG A 95 12.36 7.02 0.88
C ARG A 95 13.07 8.35 0.64
N HIS A 96 14.33 8.46 1.04
CA HIS A 96 15.13 9.62 0.71
C HIS A 96 15.04 10.00 -0.78
N PRO A 97 14.69 11.26 -1.15
CA PRO A 97 14.38 11.64 -2.53
C PRO A 97 15.48 11.30 -3.53
N ILE A 98 16.74 11.57 -3.18
CA ILE A 98 17.89 11.28 -4.06
C ILE A 98 18.00 9.77 -4.33
N GLN A 99 17.90 8.93 -3.29
CA GLN A 99 18.00 7.49 -3.48
C GLN A 99 16.83 6.91 -4.28
N GLN A 100 15.63 7.47 -4.06
CA GLN A 100 14.43 7.09 -4.78
C GLN A 100 14.56 7.40 -6.28
N VAL A 101 14.99 8.61 -6.63
CA VAL A 101 15.14 9.01 -8.03
C VAL A 101 16.31 8.32 -8.72
N THR A 102 17.43 8.08 -8.02
CA THR A 102 18.53 7.23 -8.52
C THR A 102 18.03 5.83 -8.84
N SER A 103 17.27 5.21 -7.94
CA SER A 103 16.68 3.89 -8.19
C SER A 103 15.67 3.88 -9.33
N LEU A 104 14.91 4.97 -9.50
CA LEU A 104 14.00 5.15 -10.64
C LEU A 104 14.77 5.21 -11.96
N PHE A 105 15.81 6.03 -12.03
CA PHE A 105 16.65 6.19 -13.21
C PHE A 105 17.25 4.85 -13.66
N PHE A 106 17.97 4.17 -12.77
CA PHE A 106 18.63 2.92 -13.13
C PHE A 106 17.62 1.82 -13.49
N HIS A 107 16.47 1.76 -12.84
CA HIS A 107 15.49 0.73 -13.17
C HIS A 107 14.74 1.01 -14.47
N PHE A 108 14.18 2.21 -14.64
CA PHE A 108 13.25 2.49 -15.74
C PHE A 108 13.93 3.05 -16.98
N GLN A 109 15.03 3.80 -16.84
CA GLN A 109 15.76 4.35 -17.99
C GLN A 109 16.86 3.38 -18.41
N VAL A 110 17.73 2.98 -17.48
CA VAL A 110 18.88 2.14 -17.84
C VAL A 110 18.43 0.70 -18.12
N SER A 111 17.88 -0.02 -17.14
CA SER A 111 17.56 -1.45 -17.32
C SER A 111 16.40 -1.72 -18.29
N ARG A 112 15.38 -0.86 -18.36
CA ARG A 112 14.16 -1.10 -19.15
C ARG A 112 14.19 -0.48 -20.54
N LYS A 113 14.91 0.62 -20.75
CA LYS A 113 14.98 1.34 -22.02
C LYS A 113 16.38 1.36 -22.64
N GLY A 114 17.40 0.84 -21.95
CA GLY A 114 18.77 0.83 -22.45
C GLY A 114 19.42 2.21 -22.51
N VAL A 115 18.94 3.18 -21.73
CA VAL A 115 19.56 4.51 -21.65
C VAL A 115 20.93 4.40 -20.99
N GLU A 116 21.96 5.01 -21.57
CA GLU A 116 23.31 5.01 -21.00
C GLU A 116 23.34 5.74 -19.63
N PRO A 117 23.96 5.17 -18.59
CA PRO A 117 24.00 5.73 -17.24
C PRO A 117 25.02 6.87 -17.10
N ASN A 118 24.81 8.00 -17.79
CA ASN A 118 25.65 9.19 -17.71
C ASN A 118 24.94 10.36 -16.99
N VAL A 119 25.73 11.37 -16.59
CA VAL A 119 25.25 12.53 -15.81
C VAL A 119 24.16 13.32 -16.55
N THR A 120 24.32 13.51 -17.86
CA THR A 120 23.35 14.24 -18.69
C THR A 120 21.98 13.55 -18.70
N ASN A 121 21.95 12.23 -18.90
CA ASN A 121 20.72 11.44 -18.86
C ASN A 121 20.10 11.41 -17.46
N PHE A 122 20.93 11.37 -16.41
CA PHE A 122 20.47 11.43 -15.04
C PHE A 122 19.80 12.78 -14.73
N ILE A 123 20.46 13.90 -15.05
CA ILE A 123 19.91 15.25 -14.85
C ILE A 123 18.60 15.44 -15.63
N SER A 124 18.55 15.01 -16.89
CA SER A 124 17.32 15.05 -17.70
C SER A 124 16.18 14.27 -17.04
N THR A 125 16.50 13.11 -16.46
CA THR A 125 15.53 12.31 -15.69
C THR A 125 15.07 13.03 -14.41
N LEU A 126 15.97 13.70 -13.68
CA LEU A 126 15.61 14.49 -12.49
C LEU A 126 14.62 15.60 -12.82
N GLN A 127 14.84 16.30 -13.94
CA GLN A 127 13.95 17.38 -14.40
C GLN A 127 12.56 16.85 -14.77
N GLN A 128 12.46 15.64 -15.33
CA GLN A 128 11.19 15.01 -15.66
C GLN A 128 10.44 14.46 -14.44
N LEU A 129 11.17 13.98 -13.43
CA LEU A 129 10.61 13.29 -12.26
C LEU A 129 10.40 14.19 -11.04
N GLN A 130 10.37 15.50 -11.24
CA GLN A 130 10.13 16.46 -10.16
C GLN A 130 8.88 16.09 -9.34
N SER A 131 9.04 16.06 -8.02
CA SER A 131 7.96 15.79 -7.07
C SER A 131 7.23 14.46 -7.27
N THR A 132 7.87 13.44 -7.89
CA THR A 132 7.25 12.14 -8.16
C THR A 132 6.61 11.56 -6.89
N GLN A 133 7.37 11.45 -5.79
CA GLN A 133 6.86 10.88 -4.55
C GLN A 133 5.66 11.64 -3.99
N ALA A 134 5.71 12.98 -3.97
CA ALA A 134 4.59 13.83 -3.58
C ALA A 134 3.35 13.60 -4.46
N GLY A 135 3.54 13.39 -5.77
CA GLY A 135 2.48 13.08 -6.72
C GLY A 135 1.69 11.79 -6.44
N TYR A 136 2.30 10.79 -5.81
CA TYR A 136 1.62 9.54 -5.46
C TYR A 136 0.87 9.60 -4.13
N ILE A 137 1.37 10.40 -3.18
CA ILE A 137 0.86 10.47 -1.81
C ILE A 137 -0.11 11.64 -1.60
N TYR A 138 -0.12 12.62 -2.50
CA TYR A 138 -1.08 13.70 -2.44
C TYR A 138 -2.44 13.23 -2.96
N PRO A 139 -3.53 13.42 -2.20
CA PRO A 139 -4.87 12.95 -2.59
C PRO A 139 -5.51 13.74 -3.74
N GLY A 140 -4.95 14.88 -4.12
CA GLY A 140 -5.44 15.75 -5.18
C GLY A 140 -4.52 15.81 -6.40
N LYS A 141 -4.81 16.74 -7.32
CA LYS A 141 -3.84 17.11 -8.35
C LYS A 141 -2.73 17.94 -7.69
N VAL A 142 -1.48 17.50 -7.80
CA VAL A 142 -0.34 18.32 -7.38
C VAL A 142 -0.31 19.56 -8.29
N PRO A 143 -0.37 20.79 -7.74
CA PRO A 143 -0.26 22.00 -8.55
C PRO A 143 1.06 21.99 -9.31
N LYS A 144 1.03 22.31 -10.61
CA LYS A 144 2.26 22.39 -11.42
C LYS A 144 3.09 23.60 -10.93
N ALA A 145 4.36 23.34 -10.63
CA ALA A 145 5.49 24.26 -10.53
C ALA A 145 5.64 25.25 -9.35
N ASN A 146 4.61 25.62 -8.58
CA ASN A 146 4.78 26.59 -7.46
C ASN A 146 4.33 26.04 -6.09
N VAL A 147 4.66 24.79 -5.81
CA VAL A 147 4.32 24.16 -4.52
C VAL A 147 5.44 24.45 -3.52
N THR A 148 5.48 25.67 -2.99
CA THR A 148 6.34 26.01 -1.86
C THR A 148 5.80 25.49 -0.52
N HIS A 149 4.52 25.14 -0.41
CA HIS A 149 3.97 24.57 0.82
C HIS A 149 2.83 23.58 0.55
N LEU A 150 3.13 22.40 0.01
CA LEU A 150 2.34 21.25 0.45
C LEU A 150 2.64 21.11 1.93
N SER A 151 1.70 21.51 2.79
CA SER A 151 1.88 21.35 4.22
C SER A 151 2.06 19.88 4.49
N VAL A 152 3.21 19.51 5.05
CA VAL A 152 3.50 18.15 5.53
C VAL A 152 2.36 17.69 6.44
N GLU A 153 1.79 18.61 7.22
CA GLU A 153 0.63 18.36 8.06
C GLU A 153 -0.59 17.89 7.25
N SER A 154 -0.92 18.54 6.14
CA SER A 154 -2.04 18.14 5.29
C SER A 154 -1.83 16.73 4.74
N LEU A 155 -0.60 16.37 4.38
CA LEU A 155 -0.27 15.01 3.95
C LEU A 155 -0.46 13.99 5.09
N LEU A 156 0.08 14.29 6.28
CA LEU A 156 0.01 13.40 7.44
C LEU A 156 -1.44 13.14 7.88
N ARG A 157 -2.36 14.09 7.69
CA ARG A 157 -3.79 13.90 8.03
C ARG A 157 -4.49 12.81 7.20
N TYR A 158 -3.96 12.41 6.04
CA TYR A 158 -4.60 11.39 5.21
C TYR A 158 -4.19 9.97 5.58
N PHE A 159 -2.96 9.79 6.07
CA PHE A 159 -2.37 8.49 6.34
C PHE A 159 -2.47 8.14 7.81
N ASP A 160 -2.82 6.89 8.10
CA ASP A 160 -2.78 6.37 9.46
C ASP A 160 -1.34 5.93 9.81
N PHE A 161 -0.53 5.57 8.81
CA PHE A 161 0.87 5.23 8.98
C PHE A 161 1.72 5.54 7.74
N ILE A 162 2.94 6.03 7.94
CA ILE A 162 3.92 6.23 6.86
C ILE A 162 5.23 5.58 7.28
N ALA A 163 5.61 4.53 6.57
CA ALA A 163 6.89 3.86 6.76
C ALA A 163 8.02 4.59 6.01
N VAL A 164 9.23 4.49 6.52
CA VAL A 164 10.44 4.95 5.83
C VAL A 164 11.20 3.73 5.32
N ALA A 165 11.42 3.65 4.01
CA ALA A 165 12.04 2.50 3.35
C ALA A 165 13.45 2.20 3.88
N ASP A 166 14.19 3.24 4.28
CA ASP A 166 15.54 3.13 4.82
C ASP A 166 15.54 2.65 6.30
N ARG A 167 14.37 2.59 6.94
CA ARG A 167 14.14 2.08 8.30
C ARG A 167 12.91 1.17 8.35
N MET A 168 12.84 0.23 7.40
CA MET A 168 11.65 -0.59 7.19
C MET A 168 11.36 -1.46 8.42
N ASP A 169 12.37 -2.05 9.03
CA ASP A 169 12.18 -2.94 10.18
C ASP A 169 11.59 -2.18 11.36
N GLU A 170 12.12 -1.00 11.70
CA GLU A 170 11.57 -0.17 12.77
C GLU A 170 10.18 0.37 12.41
N SER A 171 9.95 0.68 11.14
CA SER A 171 8.63 1.08 10.66
C SER A 171 7.61 -0.04 10.86
N LEU A 172 7.96 -1.30 10.56
CA LEU A 172 7.06 -2.43 10.74
C LEU A 172 6.84 -2.79 12.22
N VAL A 173 7.85 -2.60 13.07
CA VAL A 173 7.68 -2.69 14.53
C VAL A 173 6.70 -1.63 15.03
N ALA A 174 6.85 -0.38 14.58
CA ALA A 174 5.93 0.70 14.95
C ALA A 174 4.50 0.44 14.44
N MET A 175 4.35 -0.06 13.20
CA MET A 175 3.05 -0.39 12.62
C MET A 175 2.31 -1.48 13.41
N LYS A 176 3.03 -2.40 14.06
CA LYS A 176 2.44 -3.45 14.91
C LYS A 176 1.78 -2.89 16.18
N LEU A 177 2.13 -1.66 16.58
CA LEU A 177 1.57 -0.99 17.77
C LEU A 177 0.25 -0.26 17.50
N LEU A 178 -0.16 -0.16 16.23
CA LEU A 178 -1.44 0.39 15.78
C LEU A 178 -2.53 -0.69 15.81
#